data_AF-A0A0J5LA03-F1
#
_entry.id   AF-A0A0J5LA03-F1
#
_cell.length_a   1.000
_cell.length_b   1.000
_cell.length_c   1.000
_cell.angle_alpha   90.00
_cell.angle_beta   90.00
_cell.angle_gamma   90.00
#
_symmetry.space_group_name_H-M   'P 1'
#
loop_
_entity.id
_entity.type
_entity.pdbx_description
1 polymer ?
#
loop_
_entity_poly.entity_id
_entity_poly.type
_entity_poly.pdbx_seq_one_letter_code
_entity_poly.pdbx_strand_id
1 'polypeptide(L)'
;MATPRSPDDDLRWISTLKSACILLVVLFHVTDPGFVNTLASLSAGRQIAGGWAAFNAHLSPLRMPAFFFVSGLLARRSINARGWRELAGGRLANLLYLYLLWCLLQWLAVQFIVHQITGQRISPNTNAIYAASPRELVVLTLKGMSSAWYLYALFGYIILAKAGRKWPLLCLTFGLLLYLAAALKLVPGWGPQSLCRYALFFLIGAFFSEPVIALSRWRARSLPVWLLLLGAAAGMRAAGISSNLAESFIAIPLAITGCRLLNAHLPTAYLNRLGYITLPVYVMHRIFIELFAAATIQYAGRHGGFDSPAFSLFWAIGYPPLMTLLCAAAALGLWKLLNQGPGERLFALRPPAAVRA
;
A
#
# COMPACT_ATOMS: atom_id res chain seq x y z
N MET A 1 -22.92 -1.07 29.94
CA MET A 1 -22.94 -2.43 29.36
C MET A 1 -22.71 -2.29 27.85
N ALA A 2 -21.61 -2.80 27.31
CA ALA A 2 -21.39 -2.77 25.87
C ALA A 2 -22.32 -3.81 25.21
N THR A 3 -23.17 -3.36 24.29
CA THR A 3 -24.02 -4.23 23.47
C THR A 3 -23.16 -5.30 22.78
N PRO A 4 -23.62 -6.56 22.69
CA PRO A 4 -22.88 -7.60 21.97
C PRO A 4 -22.68 -7.16 20.52
N ARG A 5 -21.43 -7.09 20.05
CA ARG A 5 -21.14 -6.79 18.65
C ARG A 5 -21.64 -7.94 17.79
N SER A 6 -22.30 -7.60 16.68
CA SER A 6 -22.66 -8.62 15.68
C SER A 6 -21.38 -9.26 15.10
N PRO A 7 -21.43 -10.52 14.63
CA PRO A 7 -20.30 -11.14 13.95
C PRO A 7 -19.73 -10.32 12.78
N ASP A 8 -20.61 -9.56 12.10
CA ASP A 8 -20.22 -8.64 11.02
C ASP A 8 -19.40 -7.45 11.53
N ASP A 9 -19.71 -6.91 12.71
CA ASP A 9 -18.93 -5.82 13.32
C ASP A 9 -17.51 -6.24 13.68
N ASP A 10 -17.28 -7.53 13.99
CA ASP A 10 -15.96 -8.05 14.34
C ASP A 10 -15.07 -8.27 13.11
N LEU A 11 -15.60 -8.16 11.88
CA LEU A 11 -14.87 -8.23 10.62
C LEU A 11 -14.74 -6.88 9.89
N ARG A 12 -15.57 -5.87 10.22
CA ARG A 12 -15.53 -4.53 9.60
C ARG A 12 -14.18 -3.82 9.71
N TRP A 13 -13.40 -4.10 10.76
CA TRP A 13 -12.05 -3.54 10.90
C TRP A 13 -11.15 -3.93 9.72
N ILE A 14 -11.38 -5.08 9.06
CA ILE A 14 -10.60 -5.51 7.89
C ILE A 14 -10.82 -4.52 6.73
N SER A 15 -12.08 -4.21 6.42
CA SER A 15 -12.43 -3.28 5.35
C SER A 15 -11.93 -1.86 5.65
N THR A 16 -12.10 -1.41 6.90
CA THR A 16 -11.56 -0.11 7.36
C THR A 16 -10.03 -0.05 7.24
N LEU A 17 -9.32 -1.11 7.66
CA LEU A 17 -7.87 -1.16 7.61
C LEU A 17 -7.36 -1.18 6.17
N LYS A 18 -8.00 -1.94 5.27
CA LYS A 18 -7.68 -1.90 3.83
C LYS A 18 -7.81 -0.49 3.25
N SER A 19 -8.87 0.22 3.60
CA SER A 19 -9.10 1.62 3.19
C SER A 19 -8.05 2.57 3.74
N ALA A 20 -7.75 2.47 5.04
CA ALA A 20 -6.70 3.27 5.65
C ALA A 20 -5.36 2.99 4.97
N CYS A 21 -4.97 1.73 4.80
CA CYS A 21 -3.73 1.35 4.12
C CYS A 21 -3.65 1.91 2.71
N ILE A 22 -4.70 1.78 1.89
CA ILE A 22 -4.64 2.29 0.51
C ILE A 22 -4.54 3.82 0.47
N LEU A 23 -5.28 4.53 1.33
CA LEU A 23 -5.17 6.00 1.42
C LEU A 23 -3.79 6.45 1.91
N LEU A 24 -3.20 5.73 2.87
CA LEU A 24 -1.84 6.01 3.34
C LEU A 24 -0.78 5.71 2.28
N VAL A 25 -1.01 4.76 1.36
CA VAL A 25 -0.14 4.50 0.20
C VAL A 25 -0.24 5.66 -0.81
N VAL A 26 -1.44 6.17 -1.05
CA VAL A 26 -1.61 7.36 -1.90
C VAL A 26 -0.94 8.57 -1.25
N LEU A 27 -1.14 8.78 0.06
CA LEU A 27 -0.49 9.85 0.83
C LEU A 27 1.04 9.76 0.77
N PHE A 28 1.58 8.54 0.86
CA PHE A 28 3.00 8.30 0.67
C PHE A 28 3.48 8.85 -0.67
N HIS A 29 2.80 8.46 -1.74
CA HIS A 29 3.17 8.79 -3.10
C HIS A 29 2.95 10.26 -3.47
N VAL A 30 2.03 10.95 -2.79
CA VAL A 30 1.83 12.41 -2.86
C VAL A 30 2.94 13.14 -2.11
N THR A 31 3.28 12.66 -0.91
CA THR A 31 4.26 13.30 -0.03
C THR A 31 5.69 13.12 -0.57
N ASP A 32 6.06 11.88 -0.91
CA ASP A 32 7.37 11.49 -1.40
C ASP A 32 7.23 10.85 -2.79
N PRO A 33 7.90 11.36 -3.84
CA PRO A 33 8.93 12.42 -3.81
C PRO A 33 8.42 13.85 -4.04
N GLY A 34 7.19 14.06 -4.51
CA GLY A 34 6.73 15.36 -5.01
C GLY A 34 6.72 16.48 -3.96
N PHE A 35 5.89 16.35 -2.92
CA PHE A 35 5.72 17.42 -1.93
C PHE A 35 7.01 17.72 -1.16
N VAL A 36 7.78 16.70 -0.78
CA VAL A 36 9.07 16.86 -0.07
C VAL A 36 10.04 17.75 -0.85
N ASN A 37 10.04 17.68 -2.18
CA ASN A 37 10.89 18.51 -3.03
C ASN A 37 10.51 20.01 -3.00
N THR A 38 9.30 20.35 -2.54
CA THR A 38 8.85 21.75 -2.44
C THR A 38 9.31 22.45 -1.17
N LEU A 39 9.77 21.72 -0.13
CA LEU A 39 10.06 22.26 1.20
C LEU A 39 11.09 23.40 1.18
N ALA A 40 12.12 23.28 0.33
CA ALA A 40 13.17 24.28 0.21
C ALA A 40 12.66 25.59 -0.39
N SER A 41 11.60 25.52 -1.20
CA SER A 41 11.03 26.66 -1.92
C SER A 41 9.98 27.43 -1.11
N LEU A 42 9.46 26.86 -0.02
CA LEU A 42 8.42 27.50 0.79
C LEU A 42 8.94 28.70 1.58
N SER A 43 8.31 29.86 1.39
CA SER A 43 8.55 31.08 2.17
C SER A 43 7.99 31.02 3.60
N ALA A 44 6.99 30.19 3.86
CA ALA A 44 6.38 29.97 5.18
C ALA A 44 5.92 28.52 5.38
N GLY A 45 5.64 28.11 6.62
CA GLY A 45 5.07 26.78 6.90
C GLY A 45 6.03 25.60 6.74
N ARG A 46 7.33 25.82 6.56
CA ARG A 46 8.36 24.76 6.39
C ARG A 46 8.34 23.71 7.50
N GLN A 47 8.11 24.10 8.75
CA GLN A 47 8.00 23.15 9.87
C GLN A 47 6.77 22.24 9.75
N ILE A 48 5.64 22.77 9.29
CA ILE A 48 4.42 22.00 9.06
C ILE A 48 4.64 21.00 7.92
N ALA A 49 5.23 21.46 6.81
CA ALA A 49 5.58 20.60 5.67
C ALA A 49 6.60 19.51 6.06
N GLY A 50 7.61 19.87 6.87
CA GLY A 50 8.55 18.91 7.47
C GLY A 50 7.86 17.92 8.39
N GLY A 51 6.85 18.36 9.14
CA GLY A 51 5.98 17.50 9.96
C GLY A 51 5.26 16.44 9.13
N TRP A 52 4.71 16.81 7.96
CA TRP A 52 4.13 15.83 7.02
C TRP A 52 5.16 14.82 6.52
N ALA A 53 6.37 15.25 6.18
CA ALA A 53 7.44 14.36 5.75
C ALA A 53 7.82 13.36 6.86
N ALA A 54 7.96 13.84 8.11
CA ALA A 54 8.25 13.00 9.27
C ALA A 54 7.10 12.03 9.57
N PHE A 55 5.86 12.50 9.56
CA PHE A 55 4.66 11.67 9.72
C PHE A 55 4.61 10.56 8.67
N ASN A 56 4.87 10.91 7.41
CA ASN A 56 4.91 9.96 6.30
C ASN A 56 6.01 8.90 6.47
N ALA A 57 7.17 9.27 7.01
CA ALA A 57 8.25 8.33 7.32
C ALA A 57 7.86 7.39 8.47
N HIS A 58 7.25 7.90 9.54
CA HIS A 58 6.82 7.12 10.70
C HIS A 58 5.67 6.14 10.42
N LEU A 59 4.90 6.36 9.36
CA LEU A 59 3.87 5.42 8.91
C LEU A 59 4.40 4.25 8.07
N SER A 60 5.69 4.24 7.72
CA SER A 60 6.31 3.16 6.94
C SER A 60 6.11 1.75 7.54
N PRO A 61 6.29 1.55 8.86
CA PRO A 61 6.07 0.24 9.51
C PRO A 61 4.60 -0.21 9.51
N LEU A 62 3.66 0.69 9.23
CA LEU A 62 2.23 0.39 9.19
C LEU A 62 1.77 0.00 7.78
N ARG A 63 2.01 0.86 6.78
CA ARG A 63 1.34 0.82 5.46
C ARG A 63 1.36 -0.53 4.79
N MET A 64 2.54 -0.95 4.33
CA MET A 64 2.70 -2.20 3.58
C MET A 64 2.66 -3.43 4.49
N PRO A 65 3.29 -3.43 5.68
CA PRO A 65 3.21 -4.58 6.60
C PRO A 65 1.77 -4.96 6.97
N ALA A 66 0.93 -4.00 7.38
CA ALA A 66 -0.47 -4.27 7.72
C ALA A 66 -1.27 -4.72 6.49
N PHE A 67 -1.03 -4.12 5.32
CA PHE A 67 -1.74 -4.48 4.10
C PHE A 67 -1.38 -5.90 3.61
N PHE A 68 -0.13 -6.33 3.76
CA PHE A 68 0.28 -7.71 3.48
C PHE A 68 -0.22 -8.70 4.53
N PHE A 69 -0.21 -8.34 5.81
CA PHE A 69 -0.80 -9.14 6.88
C PHE A 69 -2.28 -9.44 6.61
N VAL A 70 -3.08 -8.41 6.29
CA VAL A 70 -4.49 -8.58 5.94
C VAL A 70 -4.66 -9.42 4.67
N SER A 71 -3.81 -9.21 3.66
CA SER A 71 -3.87 -10.03 2.44
C SER A 71 -3.55 -11.50 2.66
N GLY A 72 -2.61 -11.81 3.57
CA GLY A 72 -2.33 -13.17 4.01
C GLY A 72 -3.53 -13.79 4.71
N LEU A 73 -4.13 -13.06 5.66
CA LEU A 73 -5.35 -13.46 6.37
C LEU A 73 -6.48 -13.80 5.39
N LEU A 74 -6.73 -12.94 4.41
CA LEU A 74 -7.77 -13.13 3.38
C LEU A 74 -7.41 -14.21 2.35
N ALA A 75 -6.14 -14.59 2.21
CA ALA A 75 -5.69 -15.67 1.32
C ALA A 75 -5.73 -17.05 1.98
N ARG A 76 -5.94 -17.15 3.30
CA ARG A 76 -5.89 -18.40 4.07
C ARG A 76 -6.74 -19.53 3.48
N ARG A 77 -8.00 -19.24 3.10
CA ARG A 77 -8.88 -20.24 2.47
C ARG A 77 -8.36 -20.69 1.10
N SER A 78 -7.86 -19.77 0.28
CA SER A 78 -7.26 -20.09 -1.02
C SER A 78 -6.01 -20.97 -0.86
N ILE A 79 -5.20 -20.72 0.17
CA ILE A 79 -3.97 -21.47 0.45
C ILE A 79 -4.30 -22.88 0.95
N ASN A 80 -5.27 -23.02 1.85
CA ASN A 80 -5.52 -24.30 2.52
C ASN A 80 -6.50 -25.21 1.77
N ALA A 81 -7.58 -24.66 1.20
CA ALA A 81 -8.69 -25.47 0.68
C ALA A 81 -8.66 -25.70 -0.84
N ARG A 82 -8.10 -24.76 -1.63
CA ARG A 82 -8.18 -24.83 -3.11
C ARG A 82 -7.07 -25.67 -3.72
N GLY A 83 -7.33 -26.37 -4.82
CA GLY A 83 -6.30 -27.11 -5.57
C GLY A 83 -5.34 -26.18 -6.33
N TRP A 84 -4.16 -26.67 -6.75
CA TRP A 84 -3.22 -25.87 -7.55
C TRP A 84 -3.82 -25.38 -8.88
N ARG A 85 -4.56 -26.24 -9.58
CA ARG A 85 -5.23 -25.89 -10.84
C ARG A 85 -6.26 -24.77 -10.66
N GLU A 86 -7.09 -24.89 -9.62
CA GLU A 86 -8.10 -23.88 -9.28
C GLU A 86 -7.46 -22.54 -8.89
N LEU A 87 -6.36 -22.59 -8.13
CA LEU A 87 -5.62 -21.40 -7.72
C LEU A 87 -4.95 -20.71 -8.91
N ALA A 88 -4.34 -21.50 -9.80
CA ALA A 88 -3.68 -21.04 -11.02
C ALA A 88 -4.67 -20.35 -11.97
N GLY A 89 -5.77 -21.02 -12.33
CA GLY A 89 -6.78 -20.48 -13.27
C GLY A 89 -7.67 -19.39 -12.69
N GLY A 90 -7.69 -19.22 -11.36
CA GLY A 90 -8.47 -18.19 -10.66
C GLY A 90 -7.60 -17.04 -10.18
N ARG A 91 -7.26 -17.06 -8.88
CA ARG A 91 -6.65 -15.92 -8.18
C ARG A 91 -5.26 -15.55 -8.73
N LEU A 92 -4.42 -16.54 -9.04
CA LEU A 92 -3.07 -16.28 -9.55
C LEU A 92 -3.10 -15.70 -10.97
N ALA A 93 -3.87 -16.29 -11.89
CA ALA A 93 -4.07 -15.74 -13.22
C ALA A 93 -4.60 -14.30 -13.16
N ASN A 94 -5.58 -14.03 -12.29
CA ASN A 94 -6.12 -12.67 -12.13
C ASN A 94 -5.06 -11.68 -11.61
N LEU A 95 -4.25 -12.06 -10.61
CA LEU A 95 -3.18 -11.20 -10.10
C LEU A 95 -2.13 -10.90 -11.18
N LEU A 96 -1.69 -11.92 -11.91
CA LEU A 96 -0.70 -11.77 -12.97
C LEU A 96 -1.24 -10.93 -14.13
N TYR A 97 -2.48 -11.19 -14.55
CA TYR A 97 -3.17 -10.43 -15.58
C TYR A 97 -3.26 -8.94 -15.22
N LEU A 98 -3.78 -8.62 -14.03
CA LEU A 98 -3.92 -7.24 -13.58
C LEU A 98 -2.56 -6.56 -13.42
N TYR A 99 -1.55 -7.29 -12.94
CA TYR A 99 -0.20 -6.77 -12.82
C TYR A 99 0.38 -6.35 -14.17
N LEU A 100 0.37 -7.25 -15.15
CA LEU A 100 0.92 -7.00 -16.47
C LEU A 100 0.13 -5.92 -17.21
N LEU A 101 -1.20 -5.99 -17.16
CA LEU A 101 -2.08 -5.00 -17.76
C LEU A 101 -1.80 -3.60 -17.21
N TRP A 102 -1.80 -3.43 -15.89
CA TRP A 102 -1.64 -2.10 -15.30
C TRP A 102 -0.21 -1.58 -15.36
N CYS A 103 0.82 -2.43 -15.39
CA CYS A 103 2.17 -1.99 -15.73
C CYS A 103 2.21 -1.36 -17.14
N LEU A 104 1.57 -2.00 -18.12
CA LEU A 104 1.49 -1.47 -19.48
C LEU A 104 0.67 -0.17 -19.53
N LEU A 105 -0.54 -0.16 -18.94
CA LEU A 105 -1.42 1.02 -18.96
C LEU A 105 -0.81 2.22 -18.23
N GLN A 106 -0.17 2.00 -17.08
CA GLN A 106 0.53 3.07 -16.35
C GLN A 106 1.67 3.65 -17.19
N TRP A 107 2.48 2.79 -17.82
CA TRP A 107 3.57 3.22 -18.69
C TRP A 107 3.04 4.01 -19.90
N LEU A 108 2.01 3.50 -20.59
CA LEU A 108 1.40 4.20 -21.71
C LEU A 108 0.84 5.57 -21.30
N ALA A 109 0.09 5.63 -20.20
CA ALA A 109 -0.48 6.87 -19.71
C ALA A 109 0.60 7.89 -19.35
N VAL A 110 1.67 7.47 -18.66
CA VAL A 110 2.72 8.41 -18.26
C VAL A 110 3.55 8.86 -19.46
N GLN A 111 3.95 7.97 -20.35
CA GLN A 111 4.81 8.33 -21.49
C GLN A 111 4.10 9.16 -22.54
N PHE A 112 2.85 8.81 -22.89
CA PHE A 112 2.15 9.42 -24.02
C PHE A 112 1.14 10.51 -23.62
N ILE A 113 0.77 10.61 -22.35
CA ILE A 113 -0.19 11.62 -21.89
C ILE A 113 0.48 12.55 -20.87
N VAL A 114 0.94 12.01 -19.75
CA VAL A 114 1.40 12.84 -18.63
C VAL A 114 2.67 13.60 -18.98
N HIS A 115 3.69 12.94 -19.52
CA HIS A 115 4.94 13.60 -19.93
C HIS A 115 4.71 14.68 -20.99
N GLN A 116 3.72 14.53 -21.87
CA GLN A 116 3.38 15.56 -22.86
C GLN A 116 2.79 16.82 -22.20
N ILE A 117 2.13 16.66 -21.05
CA ILE A 117 1.50 17.75 -20.30
C ILE A 117 2.51 18.41 -19.33
N THR A 118 3.27 17.60 -18.59
CA THR A 118 4.10 18.08 -17.48
C THR A 118 5.56 18.33 -17.88
N GLY A 119 6.02 17.67 -18.94
CA GLY A 119 7.41 17.70 -19.42
C GLY A 119 8.44 17.07 -18.47
N GLN A 120 8.02 16.60 -17.29
CA GLN A 120 8.89 16.09 -16.23
C GLN A 120 8.20 15.00 -15.41
N ARG A 121 9.00 14.13 -14.79
CA ARG A 121 8.54 13.10 -13.84
C ARG A 121 8.68 13.60 -12.40
N ILE A 122 7.76 13.19 -11.53
CA ILE A 122 7.81 13.57 -10.10
C ILE A 122 8.95 12.86 -9.37
N SER A 123 9.25 11.62 -9.78
CA SER A 123 10.21 10.75 -9.08
C SER A 123 11.45 10.47 -9.90
N PRO A 124 12.66 10.56 -9.32
CA PRO A 124 13.88 10.13 -9.97
C PRO A 124 14.07 8.60 -9.94
N ASN A 125 13.25 7.86 -9.19
CA ASN A 125 13.43 6.42 -8.98
C ASN A 125 13.23 5.61 -10.27
N THR A 126 14.07 4.61 -10.48
CA THR A 126 13.89 3.61 -11.54
C THR A 126 12.59 2.84 -11.33
N ASN A 127 11.63 2.97 -12.24
CA ASN A 127 10.32 2.32 -12.15
C ASN A 127 9.78 2.04 -13.55
N ALA A 128 9.10 0.91 -13.73
CA ALA A 128 8.49 0.48 -14.98
C ALA A 128 7.60 1.56 -15.62
N ILE A 129 6.92 2.38 -14.81
CA ILE A 129 6.07 3.49 -15.29
C ILE A 129 6.86 4.55 -16.08
N TYR A 130 8.16 4.71 -15.81
CA TYR A 130 9.05 5.66 -16.48
C TYR A 130 10.02 5.02 -17.47
N ALA A 131 9.84 3.74 -17.81
CA ALA A 131 10.74 3.05 -18.73
C ALA A 131 10.86 3.80 -20.05
N ALA A 132 12.08 3.99 -20.57
CA ALA A 132 12.32 4.73 -21.81
C ALA A 132 12.03 3.89 -23.07
N SER A 133 11.93 2.57 -22.93
CA SER A 133 11.67 1.65 -24.04
C SER A 133 10.80 0.47 -23.63
N PRO A 134 10.12 -0.21 -24.59
CA PRO A 134 9.39 -1.45 -24.31
C PRO A 134 10.26 -2.54 -23.67
N ARG A 135 11.54 -2.63 -24.08
CA ARG A 135 12.50 -3.58 -23.50
C ARG A 135 12.74 -3.28 -22.02
N GLU A 136 12.98 -2.02 -21.68
CA GLU A 136 13.17 -1.62 -20.29
C GLU A 136 11.90 -1.84 -19.46
N LEU A 137 10.71 -1.55 -20.03
CA LEU A 137 9.43 -1.84 -19.39
C LEU A 137 9.33 -3.31 -18.99
N VAL A 138 9.64 -4.23 -19.90
CA VAL A 138 9.61 -5.68 -19.63
C VAL A 138 10.59 -6.04 -18.52
N VAL A 139 11.84 -5.57 -18.60
CA VAL A 139 12.87 -5.86 -17.59
C VAL A 139 12.46 -5.38 -16.19
N LEU A 140 11.98 -4.14 -16.07
CA LEU A 140 11.56 -3.57 -14.79
C LEU A 140 10.30 -4.24 -14.24
N THR A 141 9.36 -4.58 -15.14
CA THR A 141 8.14 -5.33 -14.78
C THR A 141 8.47 -6.71 -14.24
N LEU A 142 9.42 -7.44 -14.85
CA LEU A 142 9.83 -8.77 -14.38
C LEU A 142 10.61 -8.71 -13.06
N LYS A 143 11.37 -7.64 -12.81
CA LYS A 143 12.05 -7.39 -11.53
C LYS A 143 11.11 -6.93 -10.40
N GLY A 144 9.82 -6.74 -10.67
CA GLY A 144 8.89 -6.16 -9.69
C GLY A 144 9.20 -4.70 -9.34
N MET A 145 9.95 -3.98 -10.20
CA MET A 145 10.27 -2.57 -10.04
C MET A 145 9.20 -1.70 -10.71
N SER A 146 7.96 -1.85 -10.29
CA SER A 146 6.80 -1.16 -10.86
C SER A 146 5.90 -0.59 -9.75
N SER A 147 5.16 0.48 -10.04
CA SER A 147 4.20 1.02 -9.07
C SER A 147 3.09 0.01 -8.71
N ALA A 148 2.86 -1.00 -9.56
CA ALA A 148 1.93 -2.09 -9.34
C ALA A 148 2.54 -3.32 -8.63
N TRP A 149 3.74 -3.24 -8.06
CA TRP A 149 4.50 -4.37 -7.48
C TRP A 149 3.76 -5.18 -6.40
N TYR A 150 2.80 -4.62 -5.67
CA TYR A 150 2.06 -5.37 -4.65
C TYR A 150 1.28 -6.56 -5.25
N LEU A 151 0.79 -6.45 -6.49
CA LEU A 151 0.12 -7.57 -7.18
C LEU A 151 1.12 -8.68 -7.52
N TYR A 152 2.31 -8.31 -7.97
CA TYR A 152 3.42 -9.24 -8.20
C TYR A 152 3.85 -9.94 -6.90
N ALA A 153 3.93 -9.19 -5.81
CA ALA A 153 4.23 -9.72 -4.48
C ALA A 153 3.17 -10.74 -4.03
N LEU A 154 1.88 -10.41 -4.14
CA LEU A 154 0.80 -11.33 -3.80
C LEU A 154 0.83 -12.62 -4.63
N PHE A 155 1.12 -12.52 -5.92
CA PHE A 155 1.28 -13.68 -6.78
C PHE A 155 2.36 -14.63 -6.24
N GLY A 156 3.56 -14.11 -5.97
CA GLY A 156 4.67 -14.89 -5.42
C GLY A 156 4.39 -15.42 -4.01
N TYR A 157 3.84 -14.60 -3.12
CA TYR A 157 3.59 -14.98 -1.73
C TYR A 157 2.52 -16.06 -1.59
N ILE A 158 1.48 -16.02 -2.43
CA ILE A 158 0.47 -17.08 -2.46
C ILE A 158 1.10 -18.41 -2.90
N ILE A 159 1.99 -18.40 -3.91
CA ILE A 159 2.71 -19.61 -4.35
C ILE A 159 3.59 -20.14 -3.21
N LEU A 160 4.38 -19.28 -2.58
CA LEU A 160 5.25 -19.62 -1.46
C LEU A 160 4.45 -20.25 -0.30
N ALA A 161 3.38 -19.57 0.13
CA ALA A 161 2.52 -20.06 1.20
C ALA A 161 1.80 -21.36 0.81
N LYS A 162 1.34 -21.49 -0.44
CA LYS A 162 0.67 -22.71 -0.93
C LYS A 162 1.61 -23.90 -0.95
N ALA A 163 2.85 -23.71 -1.42
CA ALA A 163 3.87 -24.75 -1.47
C ALA A 163 4.25 -25.23 -0.07
N GLY A 164 4.49 -24.29 0.86
CA GLY A 164 4.90 -24.60 2.22
C GLY A 164 3.77 -24.75 3.24
N ARG A 165 2.50 -24.88 2.81
CA ARG A 165 1.33 -24.92 3.72
C ARG A 165 1.36 -26.01 4.79
N LYS A 166 2.09 -27.11 4.56
CA LYS A 166 2.28 -28.20 5.53
C LYS A 166 3.37 -27.88 6.57
N TRP A 167 4.22 -26.89 6.29
CA TRP A 167 5.39 -26.50 7.07
C TRP A 167 5.36 -24.99 7.37
N PRO A 168 4.33 -24.50 8.08
CA PRO A 168 4.12 -23.07 8.28
C PRO A 168 5.29 -22.40 9.03
N LEU A 169 5.94 -23.11 9.97
CA LEU A 169 7.12 -22.62 10.67
C LEU A 169 8.33 -22.48 9.73
N LEU A 170 8.55 -23.44 8.83
CA LEU A 170 9.61 -23.34 7.82
C LEU A 170 9.38 -22.15 6.89
N CYS A 171 8.12 -21.89 6.50
CA CYS A 171 7.77 -20.69 5.73
C CYS A 171 8.11 -19.41 6.48
N LEU A 172 7.77 -19.34 7.77
CA LEU A 172 8.09 -18.17 8.60
C LEU A 172 9.60 -17.96 8.74
N THR A 173 10.36 -19.03 8.99
CA THR A 173 11.82 -18.95 9.05
C THR A 173 12.39 -18.44 7.73
N PHE A 174 11.92 -18.97 6.59
CA PHE A 174 12.32 -18.48 5.28
C PHE A 174 11.93 -17.00 5.07
N GLY A 175 10.71 -16.61 5.45
CA GLY A 175 10.27 -15.21 5.41
C GLY A 175 11.11 -14.27 6.27
N LEU A 176 11.56 -14.73 7.44
CA LEU A 176 12.47 -13.99 8.32
C LEU A 176 13.85 -13.84 7.67
N LEU A 177 14.39 -14.89 7.06
CA LEU A 177 15.66 -14.82 6.33
C LEU A 177 15.58 -13.83 5.15
N LEU A 178 14.47 -13.83 4.40
CA LEU A 178 14.23 -12.84 3.33
C LEU A 178 14.15 -11.42 3.90
N TYR A 179 13.47 -11.23 5.04
CA TYR A 179 13.42 -9.94 5.72
C TYR A 179 14.82 -9.46 6.10
N LEU A 180 15.63 -10.33 6.71
CA LEU A 180 17.00 -10.01 7.13
C LEU A 180 17.89 -9.68 5.91
N ALA A 181 17.80 -10.46 4.84
CA ALA A 181 18.52 -10.16 3.60
C ALA A 181 18.16 -8.79 3.02
N ALA A 182 16.87 -8.41 3.07
CA ALA A 182 16.41 -7.10 2.65
C ALA A 182 16.84 -5.97 3.60
N ALA A 183 16.86 -6.23 4.91
CA ALA A 183 17.30 -5.27 5.93
C ALA A 183 18.81 -4.99 5.85
N LEU A 184 19.61 -6.03 5.58
CA LEU A 184 21.05 -5.97 5.34
C LEU A 184 21.42 -5.48 3.93
N LYS A 185 20.43 -5.10 3.11
CA LYS A 185 20.62 -4.61 1.73
C LYS A 185 21.38 -5.58 0.82
N LEU A 186 21.27 -6.89 1.08
CA LEU A 186 21.88 -7.93 0.24
C LEU A 186 21.12 -8.16 -1.07
N VAL A 187 19.87 -7.68 -1.15
CA VAL A 187 19.01 -7.82 -2.32
C VAL A 187 19.06 -6.53 -3.15
N PRO A 188 19.57 -6.56 -4.40
CA PRO A 188 19.69 -5.36 -5.21
C PRO A 188 18.35 -4.90 -5.78
N GLY A 189 18.16 -3.58 -5.83
CA GLY A 189 16.97 -2.93 -6.37
C GLY A 189 15.81 -2.87 -5.37
N TRP A 190 15.10 -1.73 -5.38
CA TRP A 190 14.02 -1.48 -4.41
C TRP A 190 12.85 -2.45 -4.53
N GLY A 191 12.55 -2.94 -5.74
CA GLY A 191 11.48 -3.91 -6.02
C GLY A 191 11.74 -5.25 -5.34
N PRO A 192 12.79 -6.00 -5.75
CA PRO A 192 13.17 -7.26 -5.11
C PRO A 192 13.40 -7.14 -3.60
N GLN A 193 14.04 -6.06 -3.15
CA GLN A 193 14.22 -5.80 -1.72
C GLN A 193 12.88 -5.68 -0.98
N SER A 194 11.89 -4.99 -1.56
CA SER A 194 10.53 -4.90 -1.01
C SER A 194 9.84 -6.27 -0.99
N LEU A 195 9.97 -7.06 -2.06
CA LEU A 195 9.42 -8.40 -2.14
C LEU A 195 9.96 -9.30 -1.02
N CYS A 196 11.26 -9.25 -0.75
CA CYS A 196 11.86 -10.02 0.34
C CYS A 196 11.40 -9.49 1.71
N ARG A 197 11.38 -8.17 1.90
CA ARG A 197 10.99 -7.52 3.16
C ARG A 197 9.58 -7.89 3.60
N TYR A 198 8.61 -7.87 2.69
CA TYR A 198 7.20 -7.97 3.08
C TYR A 198 6.60 -9.38 3.06
N ALA A 199 7.34 -10.38 2.57
CA ALA A 199 6.91 -11.77 2.54
C ALA A 199 6.53 -12.28 3.95
N LEU A 200 7.33 -11.93 4.96
CA LEU A 200 7.10 -12.31 6.35
C LEU A 200 5.69 -11.91 6.84
N PHE A 201 5.26 -10.68 6.60
CA PHE A 201 3.95 -10.20 7.07
C PHE A 201 2.79 -10.92 6.40
N PHE A 202 2.91 -11.23 5.10
CA PHE A 202 1.91 -12.04 4.40
C PHE A 202 1.82 -13.46 4.99
N LEU A 203 2.96 -14.11 5.23
CA LEU A 203 3.01 -15.47 5.77
C LEU A 203 2.44 -15.54 7.21
N ILE A 204 2.73 -14.53 8.03
CA ILE A 204 2.13 -14.39 9.36
C ILE A 204 0.62 -14.20 9.25
N GLY A 205 0.15 -13.36 8.33
CA GLY A 205 -1.28 -13.21 8.06
C GLY A 205 -1.94 -14.54 7.66
N ALA A 206 -1.28 -15.30 6.79
CA ALA A 206 -1.81 -16.55 6.23
C ALA A 206 -1.86 -17.71 7.25
N PHE A 207 -0.84 -17.84 8.10
CA PHE A 207 -0.68 -18.99 9.00
C PHE A 207 -0.90 -18.67 10.49
N PHE A 208 -0.62 -17.44 10.94
CA PHE A 208 -0.56 -17.05 12.36
C PHE A 208 -1.22 -15.68 12.62
N SER A 209 -2.35 -15.40 11.97
CA SER A 209 -3.07 -14.13 12.15
C SER A 209 -3.73 -14.01 13.54
N GLU A 210 -4.21 -15.10 14.11
CA GLU A 210 -4.96 -15.10 15.38
C GLU A 210 -4.16 -14.51 16.56
N PRO A 211 -2.90 -14.91 16.84
CA PRO A 211 -2.12 -14.29 17.92
C PRO A 211 -1.93 -12.79 17.74
N VAL A 212 -1.65 -12.33 16.51
CA VAL A 212 -1.46 -10.89 16.21
C VAL A 212 -2.76 -10.12 16.42
N ILE A 213 -3.89 -10.65 15.96
CA ILE A 213 -5.21 -10.05 16.20
C ILE A 213 -5.53 -10.06 17.70
N ALA A 214 -5.15 -11.09 18.44
CA ALA A 214 -5.39 -11.16 19.89
C ALA A 214 -4.65 -10.05 20.67
N LEU A 215 -3.49 -9.57 20.20
CA LEU A 215 -2.78 -8.44 20.83
C LEU A 215 -3.60 -7.15 20.80
N SER A 216 -4.42 -6.93 19.77
CA SER A 216 -5.30 -5.76 19.66
C SER A 216 -6.46 -5.75 20.66
N ARG A 217 -6.61 -6.80 21.48
CA ARG A 217 -7.65 -6.90 22.53
C ARG A 217 -7.17 -6.41 23.90
N TRP A 218 -5.90 -5.99 24.04
CA TRP A 218 -5.35 -5.37 25.25
C TRP A 218 -5.59 -6.15 26.55
N ARG A 219 -5.42 -7.47 26.51
CA ARG A 219 -5.54 -8.33 27.70
C ARG A 219 -4.27 -8.25 28.53
N ALA A 220 -4.36 -8.36 29.86
CA ALA A 220 -3.20 -8.36 30.76
C ALA A 220 -2.11 -9.38 30.35
N ARG A 221 -2.52 -10.57 29.89
CA ARG A 221 -1.62 -11.61 29.37
C ARG A 221 -0.77 -11.19 28.15
N SER A 222 -1.13 -10.11 27.46
CA SER A 222 -0.40 -9.58 26.31
C SER A 222 0.69 -8.58 26.71
N LEU A 223 0.73 -8.14 27.96
CA LEU A 223 1.70 -7.15 28.45
C LEU A 223 3.16 -7.59 28.23
N PRO A 224 3.57 -8.83 28.52
CA PRO A 224 4.96 -9.25 28.27
C PRO A 224 5.35 -9.15 26.79
N VAL A 225 4.42 -9.45 25.88
CA VAL A 225 4.66 -9.34 24.43
C VAL A 225 4.82 -7.88 24.02
N TRP A 226 4.00 -6.97 24.55
CA TRP A 226 4.15 -5.54 24.30
C TRP A 226 5.47 -4.98 24.82
N LEU A 227 5.88 -5.35 26.03
CA LEU A 227 7.17 -4.94 26.59
C LEU A 227 8.35 -5.46 25.76
N LEU A 228 8.30 -6.73 25.33
CA LEU A 228 9.30 -7.31 24.45
C LEU A 228 9.38 -6.54 23.11
N LEU A 229 8.24 -6.26 22.49
CA LEU A 229 8.20 -5.53 21.22
C LEU A 229 8.71 -4.10 21.36
N LEU A 230 8.36 -3.39 22.45
CA LEU A 230 8.84 -2.04 22.72
C LEU A 230 10.35 -2.02 22.98
N GLY A 231 10.84 -2.97 23.78
CA GLY A 231 12.28 -3.14 24.04
C GLY A 231 13.06 -3.45 22.76
N ALA A 232 12.55 -4.38 21.93
CA ALA A 232 13.15 -4.69 20.64
C ALA A 232 13.13 -3.50 19.67
N ALA A 233 12.02 -2.75 19.60
CA ALA A 233 11.91 -1.57 18.77
C ALA A 233 12.92 -0.48 19.19
N ALA A 234 13.03 -0.22 20.50
CA ALA A 234 14.00 0.72 21.06
C ALA A 234 15.45 0.26 20.80
N GLY A 235 15.75 -1.03 21.00
CA GLY A 235 17.07 -1.60 20.74
C GLY A 235 17.47 -1.50 19.27
N MET A 236 16.57 -1.82 18.33
CA MET A 236 16.82 -1.68 16.89
C MET A 236 17.05 -0.21 16.48
N ARG A 237 16.30 0.74 17.07
CA ARG A 237 16.52 2.17 16.87
C ARG A 237 17.89 2.62 17.38
N ALA A 238 18.24 2.20 18.60
CA ALA A 238 19.53 2.52 19.21
C ALA A 238 20.71 1.96 18.39
N ALA A 239 20.52 0.79 17.76
CA ALA A 239 21.49 0.19 16.84
C ALA A 239 21.52 0.82 15.44
N GLY A 240 20.74 1.89 15.18
CA GLY A 240 20.68 2.55 13.87
C GLY A 240 20.04 1.72 12.76
N ILE A 241 19.30 0.65 13.10
CA ILE A 241 18.66 -0.23 12.11
C ILE A 241 17.41 0.47 11.56
N SER A 242 17.54 1.01 10.35
CA SER A 242 16.46 1.71 9.64
C SER A 242 15.22 0.86 9.34
N SER A 243 15.36 -0.47 9.25
CA SER A 243 14.24 -1.40 9.00
C SER A 243 13.83 -2.09 10.30
N ASN A 244 12.92 -1.45 11.03
CA ASN A 244 12.49 -1.92 12.34
C ASN A 244 11.30 -2.89 12.26
N LEU A 245 11.60 -4.19 12.44
CA LEU A 245 10.60 -5.25 12.38
C LEU A 245 9.62 -5.15 13.56
N ALA A 246 10.14 -4.82 14.75
CA ALA A 246 9.34 -4.71 15.97
C ALA A 246 8.32 -3.56 15.88
N GLU A 247 8.70 -2.42 15.29
CA GLU A 247 7.75 -1.33 15.00
C GLU A 247 6.59 -1.79 14.11
N SER A 248 6.85 -2.64 13.11
CA SER A 248 5.79 -3.17 12.25
C SER A 248 4.85 -4.11 13.03
N PHE A 249 5.40 -4.95 13.91
CA PHE A 249 4.62 -5.83 14.79
C PHE A 249 3.84 -5.10 15.88
N ILE A 250 4.27 -3.90 16.27
CA ILE A 250 3.50 -2.98 17.12
C ILE A 250 2.39 -2.31 16.29
N ALA A 251 2.75 -1.78 15.12
CA ALA A 251 1.84 -0.97 14.30
C ALA A 251 0.60 -1.75 13.85
N ILE A 252 0.75 -3.03 13.47
CA ILE A 252 -0.39 -3.87 13.00
C ILE A 252 -1.51 -3.98 14.04
N PRO A 253 -1.28 -4.52 15.27
CA PRO A 253 -2.33 -4.61 16.29
C PRO A 253 -2.85 -3.24 16.77
N LEU A 254 -2.01 -2.20 16.80
CA LEU A 254 -2.47 -0.83 17.07
C LEU A 254 -3.44 -0.35 15.99
N ALA A 255 -3.14 -0.60 14.71
CA ALA A 255 -4.02 -0.23 13.61
C ALA A 255 -5.34 -1.00 13.62
N ILE A 256 -5.31 -2.29 13.99
CA ILE A 256 -6.54 -3.08 14.20
C ILE A 256 -7.38 -2.45 15.33
N THR A 257 -6.73 -2.07 16.44
CA THR A 257 -7.40 -1.37 17.56
C THR A 257 -8.02 -0.06 17.10
N GLY A 258 -7.25 0.78 16.40
CA GLY A 258 -7.71 2.05 15.87
C GLY A 258 -8.89 1.90 14.90
N CYS A 259 -8.85 0.91 14.01
CA CYS A 259 -9.96 0.62 13.09
C CYS A 259 -11.22 0.17 13.83
N ARG A 260 -11.08 -0.63 14.91
CA ARG A 260 -12.23 -1.03 15.74
C ARG A 260 -12.83 0.16 16.48
N LEU A 261 -12.00 1.04 17.05
CA LEU A 261 -12.45 2.26 17.69
C LEU A 261 -13.16 3.20 16.70
N LEU A 262 -12.58 3.37 15.51
CA LEU A 262 -13.17 4.18 14.45
C LEU A 262 -14.57 3.66 14.07
N ASN A 263 -14.71 2.34 13.87
CA ASN A 263 -16.00 1.72 13.55
C ASN A 263 -17.03 1.80 14.68
N ALA A 264 -16.57 1.91 15.94
CA ALA A 264 -17.45 2.01 17.09
C ALA A 264 -17.96 3.43 17.34
N HIS A 265 -17.19 4.45 16.95
CA HIS A 265 -17.45 5.84 17.33
C HIS A 265 -17.78 6.76 16.16
N LEU A 266 -17.46 6.39 14.91
CA LEU A 266 -17.67 7.24 13.74
C LEU A 266 -18.48 6.54 12.63
N PRO A 267 -19.19 7.30 11.78
CA PRO A 267 -19.89 6.76 10.62
C PRO A 267 -18.90 6.35 9.51
N THR A 268 -18.41 5.11 9.57
CA THR A 268 -17.37 4.58 8.67
C THR A 268 -17.93 3.91 7.41
N ALA A 269 -19.16 4.18 7.00
CA ALA A 269 -19.80 3.47 5.87
C ALA A 269 -19.02 3.63 4.56
N TYR A 270 -18.60 4.85 4.22
CA TYR A 270 -17.79 5.12 3.02
C TYR A 270 -16.40 4.50 3.10
N LEU A 271 -15.74 4.59 4.27
CA LEU A 271 -14.44 3.94 4.49
C LEU A 271 -14.56 2.43 4.34
N ASN A 272 -15.60 1.81 4.89
CA ASN A 272 -15.79 0.36 4.74
C ASN A 272 -16.11 -0.02 3.29
N ARG A 273 -16.93 0.77 2.58
CA ARG A 273 -17.20 0.55 1.15
C ARG A 273 -15.91 0.60 0.32
N LEU A 274 -15.07 1.61 0.53
CA LEU A 274 -13.77 1.72 -0.13
C LEU A 274 -12.91 0.46 0.09
N GLY A 275 -13.05 -0.20 1.25
CA GLY A 275 -12.31 -1.39 1.62
C GLY A 275 -12.60 -2.59 0.71
N TYR A 276 -13.75 -2.61 0.05
CA TYR A 276 -14.11 -3.61 -0.96
C TYR A 276 -13.61 -3.24 -2.36
N ILE A 277 -13.41 -1.96 -2.64
CA ILE A 277 -13.04 -1.41 -3.96
C ILE A 277 -11.68 -0.69 -3.93
N THR A 278 -10.68 -1.27 -3.27
CA THR A 278 -9.34 -0.67 -3.17
C THR A 278 -8.54 -0.79 -4.47
N LEU A 279 -8.84 -1.78 -5.31
CA LEU A 279 -8.05 -2.09 -6.52
C LEU A 279 -7.96 -0.91 -7.50
N PRO A 280 -9.06 -0.22 -7.86
CA PRO A 280 -8.99 0.88 -8.82
C PRO A 280 -8.14 2.04 -8.32
N VAL A 281 -8.23 2.38 -7.03
CA VAL A 281 -7.33 3.37 -6.41
C VAL A 281 -5.89 2.89 -6.48
N TYR A 282 -5.63 1.64 -6.11
CA TYR A 282 -4.30 1.05 -6.13
C TYR A 282 -3.64 1.09 -7.52
N VAL A 283 -4.36 0.78 -8.59
CA VAL A 283 -3.75 0.73 -9.93
C VAL A 283 -3.70 2.08 -10.64
N MET A 284 -4.58 3.04 -10.31
CA MET A 284 -4.65 4.33 -11.00
C MET A 284 -4.02 5.50 -10.27
N HIS A 285 -3.87 5.45 -8.93
CA HIS A 285 -3.43 6.61 -8.15
C HIS A 285 -2.11 7.19 -8.66
N ARG A 286 -1.15 6.36 -9.10
CA ARG A 286 0.14 6.86 -9.57
C ARG A 286 0.03 7.68 -10.85
N ILE A 287 -0.89 7.32 -11.77
CA ILE A 287 -1.15 8.11 -12.99
C ILE A 287 -1.68 9.49 -12.60
N PHE A 288 -2.65 9.55 -11.68
CA PHE A 288 -3.22 10.81 -11.21
C PHE A 288 -2.24 11.65 -10.40
N ILE A 289 -1.36 11.03 -9.62
CA ILE A 289 -0.29 11.74 -8.93
C ILE A 289 0.66 12.35 -9.96
N GLU A 290 1.16 11.58 -10.93
CA GLU A 290 2.03 12.16 -11.97
C GLU A 290 1.35 13.30 -12.74
N LEU A 291 0.03 13.25 -12.95
CA LEU A 291 -0.70 14.31 -13.62
C LEU A 291 -0.94 15.52 -12.69
N PHE A 292 -1.71 15.34 -11.62
CA PHE A 292 -2.18 16.44 -10.77
C PHE A 292 -1.08 17.01 -9.88
N ALA A 293 -0.28 16.16 -9.24
CA ALA A 293 0.77 16.63 -8.35
C ALA A 293 1.89 17.32 -9.13
N ALA A 294 2.31 16.78 -10.28
CA ALA A 294 3.34 17.43 -11.10
C ALA A 294 2.85 18.77 -11.64
N ALA A 295 1.63 18.81 -12.21
CA ALA A 295 1.06 20.02 -12.77
C ALA A 295 0.90 21.12 -11.71
N THR A 296 0.40 20.79 -10.52
CA THR A 296 0.20 21.78 -9.44
C THR A 296 1.53 22.28 -8.85
N ILE A 297 2.51 21.40 -8.61
CA ILE A 297 3.85 21.79 -8.16
C ILE A 297 4.52 22.72 -9.17
N GLN A 298 4.48 22.34 -10.46
CA GLN A 298 5.10 23.12 -11.52
C GLN A 298 4.40 24.47 -11.71
N TYR A 299 3.06 24.49 -11.69
CA TYR A 299 2.29 25.72 -11.79
C TYR A 299 2.62 26.68 -10.65
N ALA A 300 2.62 26.18 -9.41
CA ALA A 300 2.97 26.95 -8.22
C ALA A 300 4.40 27.51 -8.30
N GLY A 301 5.37 26.71 -8.73
CA GLY A 301 6.75 27.15 -8.90
C GLY A 301 6.92 28.20 -9.99
N ARG A 302 6.30 28.01 -11.16
CA ARG A 302 6.40 28.93 -12.30
C ARG A 302 5.80 30.31 -12.04
N HIS A 303 4.75 30.40 -11.23
CA HIS A 303 4.05 31.65 -10.93
C HIS A 303 4.50 32.28 -9.60
N GLY A 304 5.63 31.86 -9.03
CA GLY A 304 6.14 32.41 -7.76
C GLY A 304 5.20 32.16 -6.58
N GLY A 305 4.34 31.15 -6.64
CA GLY A 305 3.37 30.85 -5.58
C GLY A 305 4.05 30.62 -4.23
N PHE A 306 5.19 29.93 -4.23
CA PHE A 306 5.96 29.67 -3.02
C PHE A 306 6.65 30.91 -2.43
N ASP A 307 6.76 32.01 -3.19
CA ASP A 307 7.28 33.28 -2.67
C ASP A 307 6.25 33.99 -1.78
N SER A 308 4.96 33.69 -1.95
CA SER A 308 3.88 34.19 -1.09
C SER A 308 3.80 33.38 0.22
N PRO A 309 3.91 34.02 1.39
CA PRO A 309 3.80 33.34 2.68
C PRO A 309 2.43 32.67 2.89
N ALA A 310 1.35 33.32 2.44
CA ALA A 310 -0.01 32.81 2.59
C ALA A 310 -0.21 31.53 1.75
N PHE A 311 0.23 31.54 0.49
CA PHE A 311 0.17 30.36 -0.37
C PHE A 311 1.04 29.23 0.16
N SER A 312 2.28 29.53 0.58
CA SER A 312 3.18 28.52 1.15
C SER A 312 2.61 27.86 2.41
N LEU A 313 1.96 28.63 3.29
CA LEU A 313 1.30 28.08 4.47
C LEU A 313 0.11 27.20 4.11
N PHE A 314 -0.74 27.65 3.18
CA PHE A 314 -1.86 26.85 2.67
C PHE A 314 -1.37 25.54 2.02
N TRP A 315 -0.31 25.62 1.22
CA TRP A 315 0.33 24.48 0.60
C TRP A 315 0.87 23.49 1.64
N ALA A 316 1.61 23.99 2.64
CA ALA A 316 2.20 23.17 3.70
C ALA A 316 1.13 22.42 4.53
N ILE A 317 -0.02 23.04 4.79
CA ILE A 317 -1.11 22.44 5.56
C ILE A 317 -1.93 21.48 4.71
N GLY A 318 -2.39 21.96 3.55
CA GLY A 318 -3.47 21.32 2.79
C GLY A 318 -3.01 20.36 1.70
N TYR A 319 -1.82 20.52 1.13
CA TYR A 319 -1.45 19.80 -0.08
C TYR A 319 -1.47 18.27 0.08
N PRO A 320 -0.83 17.65 1.11
CA PRO A 320 -0.82 16.19 1.23
C PRO A 320 -2.21 15.56 1.35
N PRO A 321 -3.11 15.99 2.26
CA PRO A 321 -4.44 15.39 2.36
C PRO A 321 -5.34 15.71 1.16
N LEU A 322 -5.31 16.94 0.64
CA LEU A 322 -6.15 17.33 -0.50
C LEU A 322 -5.79 16.55 -1.76
N MET A 323 -4.50 16.45 -2.08
CA MET A 323 -4.04 15.72 -3.26
C MET A 323 -4.28 14.21 -3.13
N THR A 324 -4.18 13.66 -1.92
CA THR A 324 -4.54 12.26 -1.63
C THR A 324 -6.01 11.99 -1.94
N LEU A 325 -6.91 12.84 -1.43
CA LEU A 325 -8.35 12.72 -1.67
C LEU A 325 -8.69 12.93 -3.15
N LEU A 326 -8.08 13.91 -3.82
CA LEU A 326 -8.27 14.18 -5.24
C LEU A 326 -7.89 12.97 -6.10
N CYS A 327 -6.70 12.40 -5.89
CA CYS A 327 -6.23 11.26 -6.66
C CYS A 327 -7.10 10.01 -6.40
N ALA A 328 -7.50 9.77 -5.15
CA ALA A 328 -8.40 8.67 -4.81
C ALA A 328 -9.80 8.86 -5.43
N ALA A 329 -10.36 10.07 -5.35
CA ALA A 329 -11.66 10.39 -5.91
C ALA A 329 -11.66 10.30 -7.44
N ALA A 330 -10.62 10.80 -8.11
CA ALA A 330 -10.45 10.68 -9.56
C ALA A 330 -10.34 9.22 -10.00
N ALA A 331 -9.58 8.39 -9.26
CA ALA A 331 -9.50 6.96 -9.52
C ALA A 331 -10.86 6.26 -9.37
N LEU A 332 -11.63 6.57 -8.33
CA LEU A 332 -12.96 6.00 -8.14
C LEU A 332 -13.98 6.50 -9.18
N GLY A 333 -13.89 7.77 -9.57
CA GLY A 333 -14.72 8.36 -10.62
C GLY A 333 -14.47 7.70 -11.97
N LEU A 334 -13.20 7.60 -12.37
CA LEU A 334 -12.82 6.94 -13.61
C LEU A 334 -13.17 5.44 -13.58
N TRP A 335 -12.98 4.77 -12.45
CA TRP A 335 -13.44 3.39 -12.28
C TRP A 335 -14.94 3.24 -12.51
N LYS A 336 -15.78 4.13 -11.96
CA LYS A 336 -17.23 4.06 -12.14
C LYS A 336 -17.65 4.20 -13.62
N LEU A 337 -16.89 4.98 -14.39
CA LEU A 337 -17.11 5.15 -15.83
C LEU A 337 -16.61 3.92 -16.63
N LEU A 338 -15.44 3.38 -16.28
CA LEU A 338 -14.80 2.31 -17.02
C LEU A 338 -15.29 0.90 -16.65
N ASN A 339 -15.79 0.69 -15.43
CA ASN A 339 -16.16 -0.62 -14.91
C ASN A 339 -17.57 -1.03 -15.36
N GLN A 340 -17.76 -1.06 -16.68
CA GLN A 340 -19.00 -1.44 -17.35
C GLN A 340 -18.67 -2.21 -18.63
N GLY A 341 -19.45 -3.26 -18.93
CA GLY A 341 -19.31 -4.04 -20.16
C GLY A 341 -17.87 -4.56 -20.36
N PRO A 342 -17.23 -4.36 -21.53
CA PRO A 342 -15.85 -4.79 -21.77
C PRO A 342 -14.82 -4.18 -20.81
N GLY A 343 -15.09 -2.99 -20.26
CA GLY A 343 -14.16 -2.27 -19.38
C GLY A 343 -14.02 -2.88 -17.98
N GLU A 344 -14.92 -3.78 -17.58
CA GLU A 344 -14.74 -4.60 -16.36
C GLU A 344 -13.44 -5.42 -16.40
N ARG A 345 -12.98 -5.78 -17.61
CA ARG A 345 -11.71 -6.48 -17.80
C ARG A 345 -10.50 -5.66 -17.34
N LEU A 346 -10.61 -4.35 -17.23
CA LEU A 346 -9.55 -3.52 -16.65
C LEU A 346 -9.33 -3.84 -15.15
N PHE A 347 -10.32 -4.40 -14.47
CA PHE A 347 -10.28 -4.62 -13.01
C PHE A 347 -10.43 -6.10 -12.60
N ALA A 348 -10.80 -6.99 -13.52
CA ALA A 348 -10.82 -8.43 -13.29
C ALA A 348 -10.62 -9.22 -14.59
N LEU A 349 -9.80 -10.28 -14.57
CA LEU A 349 -9.63 -11.19 -15.70
C LEU A 349 -10.95 -11.88 -16.09
N ARG A 350 -11.71 -12.30 -15.07
CA ARG A 350 -13.05 -12.88 -15.20
C ARG A 350 -13.97 -12.09 -14.29
N PRO A 351 -14.61 -11.01 -14.79
CA PRO A 351 -15.58 -10.29 -13.98
C PRO A 351 -16.70 -11.26 -13.56
N PRO A 352 -17.32 -11.05 -12.38
CA PRO A 352 -18.51 -11.79 -12.00
C PRO A 352 -19.51 -11.69 -13.14
N ALA A 353 -20.15 -12.81 -13.53
CA ALA A 353 -21.23 -12.73 -14.49
C ALA A 353 -22.20 -11.65 -14.00
N ALA A 354 -22.48 -10.65 -14.85
CA ALA A 354 -23.47 -9.65 -14.52
C ALA A 354 -24.73 -10.40 -14.09
N VAL A 355 -25.12 -10.24 -12.83
CA VAL A 355 -26.46 -10.64 -12.41
C VAL A 355 -27.35 -9.68 -13.19
N ARG A 356 -27.83 -10.14 -14.35
CA ARG A 356 -28.85 -9.45 -15.12
C ARG A 356 -30.06 -9.38 -14.19
N ALA A 357 -30.25 -8.22 -13.56
CA ALA A 357 -31.53 -7.85 -12.99
C ALA A 357 -32.46 -7.46 -14.14
#